data_AF-A0A644TA84-F1
#
_entry.id   AF-A0A644TA84-F1
#
_cell.length_a   1.000
_cell.length_b   1.000
_cell.length_c   1.000
_cell.angle_alpha   90.00
_cell.angle_beta   90.00
_cell.angle_gamma   90.00
#
_symmetry.space_group_name_H-M   'P 1'
#
loop_
_entity.id
_entity.type
_entity.pdbx_description
1 polymer ?
#
loop_
_entity_poly.entity_id
_entity_poly.type
_entity_poly.pdbx_seq_one_letter_code
_entity_poly.pdbx_strand_id
1 'polypeptide(L)' 'MYFPYVRGRQYELLALRELVSNNLLGDYVVPIVEPVKLSPTLIKTMSEYIKACHPIAIKKLHTKKIS' A
#
# COMPACT_ATOMS: atom_id res chain seq x y z
N MET A 1 6.48 -14.72 10.14
CA MET A 1 6.67 -13.47 10.91
C MET A 1 5.90 -12.36 10.19
N TYR A 2 4.87 -11.80 10.81
CA TYR A 2 3.99 -10.78 10.20
C TYR A 2 4.62 -9.41 10.44
N PHE A 3 5.44 -8.94 9.50
CA PHE A 3 5.78 -7.52 9.47
C PHE A 3 4.63 -6.81 8.76
N PRO A 4 4.03 -5.74 9.33
CA PRO A 4 3.01 -4.90 8.69
C PRO A 4 3.64 -4.02 7.60
N TYR A 5 4.48 -4.63 6.77
CA TYR A 5 5.34 -4.00 5.79
C TYR A 5 5.05 -4.65 4.44
N VAL A 6 4.32 -3.90 3.61
CA VAL A 6 3.92 -4.35 2.28
C VAL A 6 4.96 -3.86 1.30
N ARG A 7 5.60 -4.77 0.57
CA ARG A 7 6.61 -4.45 -0.46
C ARG A 7 5.98 -3.87 -1.74
N GLY A 8 4.68 -3.58 -1.71
CA GLY A 8 3.93 -2.97 -2.80
C GLY A 8 3.98 -3.79 -4.09
N ARG A 9 4.08 -5.12 -4.01
CA ARG A 9 3.90 -6.00 -5.17
C ARG A 9 2.41 -6.07 -5.53
N GLN A 10 2.14 -6.51 -6.76
CA GLN A 10 0.80 -6.49 -7.34
C GLN A 10 -0.26 -7.14 -6.42
N TYR A 11 -0.03 -8.35 -5.91
CA TYR A 11 -1.01 -9.04 -5.08
C TYR A 11 -1.20 -8.41 -3.69
N GLU A 12 -0.14 -7.87 -3.10
CA GLU A 12 -0.26 -7.13 -1.83
C GLU A 12 -1.10 -5.85 -2.02
N LEU A 13 -0.90 -5.14 -3.13
CA LEU A 13 -1.69 -3.95 -3.48
C LEU A 13 -3.15 -4.28 -3.79
N LEU A 14 -3.41 -5.44 -4.40
CA LEU A 14 -4.77 -5.92 -4.67
C LEU A 14 -5.48 -6.28 -3.36
N ALA A 15 -4.82 -6.99 -2.45
CA ALA A 15 -5.37 -7.33 -1.14
C ALA A 15 -5.69 -6.07 -0.33
N LEU A 16 -4.76 -5.09 -0.26
CA LEU A 16 -5.01 -3.82 0.41
C LEU A 16 -6.18 -3.05 -0.19
N ARG A 17 -6.36 -3.12 -1.51
CA ARG A 17 -7.48 -2.49 -2.21
C ARG A 17 -8.81 -3.17 -1.88
N GLU A 18 -8.83 -4.50 -1.87
CA GLU A 18 -10.03 -5.27 -1.51
C GLU A 18 -10.44 -5.03 -0.06
N LEU A 19 -9.47 -4.97 0.87
CA LEU A 19 -9.76 -4.67 2.26
C LEU A 19 -10.37 -3.29 2.45
N VAL A 20 -9.83 -2.25 1.81
CA VAL A 20 -10.35 -0.89 1.97
C VAL A 20 -11.69 -0.72 1.25
N SER A 21 -11.86 -1.30 0.05
CA SER A 21 -13.11 -1.19 -0.72
C SER A 21 -14.27 -1.93 -0.07
N ASN A 22 -14.01 -2.99 0.69
CA ASN A 22 -15.02 -3.74 1.44
C ASN A 22 -15.17 -3.30 2.90
N ASN A 23 -14.51 -2.20 3.30
CA ASN A 23 -14.54 -1.68 4.67
C ASN A 23 -14.11 -2.71 5.74
N LEU A 24 -13.09 -3.51 5.41
CA LEU A 24 -12.54 -4.58 6.25
C LEU A 24 -11.26 -4.15 7.00
N LEU A 25 -10.79 -2.92 6.77
CA LEU A 25 -9.72 -2.32 7.56
C LEU A 25 -10.33 -1.56 8.73
N GLY A 26 -9.86 -1.83 9.94
CA GLY A 26 -10.25 -1.06 11.11
C GLY A 26 -9.55 0.30 11.14
N ASP A 27 -10.20 1.28 11.77
CA ASP A 27 -9.78 2.69 11.80
C ASP A 27 -8.36 2.93 12.34
N TYR A 28 -7.84 1.98 13.13
CA TYR A 28 -6.50 2.04 13.74
C TYR A 28 -5.41 1.33 12.92
N VAL A 29 -5.74 0.77 11.75
CA VAL A 29 -4.80 0.00 10.91
C VAL A 29 -4.35 0.86 9.74
N VAL A 30 -3.15 1.44 9.81
CA VAL A 30 -2.58 2.23 8.70
C VAL A 30 -1.53 1.40 7.94
N PRO A 31 -1.79 0.97 6.70
CA PRO A 31 -0.82 0.23 5.92
C PRO A 31 0.36 1.11 5.49
N ILE A 32 1.58 0.57 5.58
CA ILE A 32 2.79 1.19 5.04
C ILE A 32 3.24 0.37 3.83
N VAL A 33 3.20 1.00 2.66
CA VAL A 33 3.56 0.39 1.38
C VAL A 33 4.90 0.93 0.90
N GLU A 34 5.84 0.04 0.61
CA GLU A 34 7.06 0.35 -0.10
C GLU A 34 6.98 -0.12 -1.55
N PRO A 35 6.59 0.73 -2.51
CA PRO A 35 6.34 0.29 -3.87
C PRO A 35 7.63 -0.08 -4.61
N VAL A 36 7.64 -1.26 -5.24
CA VAL A 36 8.72 -1.69 -6.15
C VAL A 36 8.88 -0.72 -7.34
N LYS A 37 7.76 -0.24 -7.88
CA LYS A 37 7.70 0.70 -9.00
C LYS A 37 6.38 1.48 -8.98
N LEU A 38 6.38 2.65 -9.62
CA LEU A 38 5.13 3.31 -9.97
C LEU A 38 4.37 2.40 -10.95
N SER A 39 3.17 1.99 -10.57
CA SER A 39 2.34 1.08 -11.36
C SER A 39 0.89 1.57 -11.38
N PRO A 40 0.12 1.24 -12.43
CA PRO A 40 -1.31 1.52 -12.46
C PRO A 40 -2.04 0.91 -11.26
N THR A 41 -1.61 -0.26 -10.79
CA THR A 41 -2.15 -0.92 -9.60
C THR A 41 -1.95 -0.07 -8.35
N LEU A 42 -0.75 0.47 -8.13
CA LEU A 42 -0.47 1.36 -6.99
C LEU A 42 -1.36 2.62 -7.03
N ILE A 43 -1.46 3.27 -8.19
CA ILE A 43 -2.29 4.46 -8.39
C ILE A 43 -3.76 4.13 -8.05
N LYS A 44 -4.26 3.00 -8.54
CA LYS A 44 -5.63 2.58 -8.28
C LYS A 44 -5.86 2.24 -6.81
N THR A 45 -4.91 1.55 -6.15
CA THR A 45 -4.97 1.28 -4.71
C THR A 45 -5.03 2.60 -3.93
N MET A 46 -4.13 3.56 -4.19
CA MET A 46 -4.16 4.87 -3.51
C MET A 46 -5.49 5.61 -3.72
N SER A 47 -6.05 5.55 -4.94
CA SER A 47 -7.36 6.15 -5.24
C SER A 47 -8.49 5.54 -4.39
N GLU A 48 -8.51 4.22 -4.20
CA GLU A 48 -9.53 3.58 -3.34
C GLU A 48 -9.39 3.98 -1.86
N TYR A 49 -8.17 4.13 -1.35
CA TYR A 49 -7.95 4.63 0.02
C TYR A 49 -8.44 6.08 0.20
N ILE A 50 -8.18 6.95 -0.78
CA ILE A 50 -8.69 8.33 -0.77
C ILE A 50 -10.22 8.35 -0.77
N LYS A 51 -10.87 7.52 -1.61
CA LYS A 51 -12.34 7.42 -1.67
C LYS A 51 -12.94 6.92 -0.36
N ALA A 52 -12.29 5.98 0.29
CA ALA A 52 -12.74 5.42 1.56
C ALA A 52 -12.42 6.31 2.77
N CYS A 53 -11.76 7.46 2.57
CA CYS A 53 -11.25 8.31 3.64
C CYS A 53 -10.35 7.54 4.64
N HIS A 54 -9.65 6.51 4.17
CA HIS A 54 -8.77 5.68 5.00
C HIS A 54 -7.30 6.06 4.77
N PRO A 55 -6.50 6.31 5.82
CA PRO A 55 -5.08 6.63 5.67
C PRO A 55 -4.26 5.47 5.09
N ILE A 56 -3.26 5.81 4.28
CA ILE A 56 -2.22 4.90 3.75
C ILE A 56 -0.89 5.66 3.65
N ALA A 57 0.22 5.02 4.03
CA ALA A 57 1.55 5.60 3.94
C ALA A 57 2.36 4.96 2.81
N ILE A 58 3.01 5.79 1.99
CA ILE A 58 3.91 5.34 0.92
C ILE A 58 5.35 5.71 1.28
N LYS A 59 6.23 4.71 1.42
CA LYS A 59 7.66 4.92 1.72
C LYS A 59 8.52 4.38 0.58
N LYS A 60 9.39 5.20 -0.01
CA LYS A 60 10.38 4.73 -0.98
C LYS A 60 11.76 4.77 -0.34
N LEU A 61 12.40 3.63 -0.13
CA LEU A 61 13.80 3.63 0.30
C LEU A 61 14.69 4.12 -0.84
N HIS A 62 15.51 5.12 -0.54
CA HIS A 62 16.57 5.56 -1.44
C HIS A 62 17.70 4.54 -1.37
N THR A 63 17.72 3.60 -2.31
CA THR A 63 18.86 2.71 -2.48
C THR A 63 19.94 3.46 -3.24
N LYS A 64 20.97 3.95 -2.53
CA LYS A 64 22.24 4.28 -3.17
C LYS A 64 22.75 2.97 -3.80
N LYS A 65 22.86 2.93 -5.12
CA LYS A 65 23.68 1.90 -5.77
C LYS A 65 25.09 2.11 -5.24
N ILE A 66 25.57 1.19 -4.41
CA ILE A 66 26.98 1.10 -4.08
C ILE A 66 27.63 0.56 -5.35
N SER A 67 28.13 1.49 -6.17
CA SER A 67 29.05 1.23 -7.28
C SER A 67 30.48 1.36 -6.77
#